data_AF-A0A8W8N982-F1
#
_entry.id   AF-A0A8W8N982-F1
#
_cell.length_a   1.000
_cell.length_b   1.000
_cell.length_c   1.000
_cell.angle_alpha   90.00
_cell.angle_beta   90.00
_cell.angle_gamma   90.00
#
_symmetry.space_group_name_H-M   'P 1'
#
loop_
_entity.id
_entity.type
_entity.pdbx_description
1 polymer ?
#
loop_
_entity_poly.entity_id
_entity_poly.type
_entity_poly.pdbx_seq_one_letter_code
_entity_poly.pdbx_strand_id
1 'polypeptide(L)'
;ISPPGFHVIYLPFADDFRKVKFEEQPKAGSEQVEKAKEMIKKMKFTFNSENFENPSLQKYWRNIEALALDRTAPEEVEDFTLPDDERMLKRAGEAIDNFKDMVFPSGYEPGAKKRKAGGATGNAAAKKAKTADASASIDVKKEAEEGRLGKLTVAVLKEIVKKEKITASGTKKADLIDAINDHFGV
;
A
#
# COMPACT_ATOMS: atom_id res chain seq x y z
N ILE A 1 33.36 9.91 -11.53
CA ILE A 1 33.72 9.88 -12.97
C ILE A 1 32.90 8.78 -13.63
N SER A 2 32.25 9.04 -14.77
CA SER A 2 31.50 8.00 -15.50
C SER A 2 32.32 7.50 -16.68
N PRO A 3 32.74 6.23 -16.72
CA PRO A 3 33.53 5.71 -17.82
C PRO A 3 32.69 5.59 -19.12
N PRO A 4 33.31 5.73 -20.31
CA PRO A 4 32.63 5.43 -21.57
C PRO A 4 32.43 3.92 -21.71
N GLY A 5 31.22 3.48 -22.09
CA GLY A 5 30.90 2.07 -22.27
C GLY A 5 29.41 1.76 -22.17
N PHE A 6 29.09 0.48 -21.92
CA PHE A 6 27.73 0.00 -21.73
C PHE A 6 27.47 -0.38 -20.28
N HIS A 7 26.32 0.04 -19.73
CA HIS A 7 25.83 -0.42 -18.43
C HIS A 7 24.95 -1.65 -18.67
N VAL A 8 25.38 -2.82 -18.19
CA VAL A 8 24.57 -4.05 -18.26
C VAL A 8 23.50 -4.01 -17.17
N ILE A 9 22.25 -3.74 -17.55
CA ILE A 9 21.10 -3.72 -16.64
C ILE A 9 20.38 -5.07 -16.74
N TYR A 10 20.37 -5.82 -15.65
CA TYR A 10 19.66 -7.10 -15.57
C TYR A 10 18.15 -6.86 -15.49
N LEU A 11 17.40 -7.53 -16.37
CA LEU A 11 15.94 -7.53 -16.32
C LEU A 11 15.46 -8.74 -15.52
N PRO A 12 14.53 -8.54 -14.57
CA PRO A 12 14.00 -9.64 -13.75
C PRO A 12 13.19 -10.64 -14.59
N PHE A 13 13.24 -11.91 -14.21
CA PHE A 13 12.34 -12.95 -14.71
C PHE A 13 10.97 -12.87 -14.03
N ALA A 14 10.00 -13.65 -14.53
CA ALA A 14 8.66 -13.73 -13.94
C ALA A 14 8.70 -14.11 -12.45
N ASP A 15 9.65 -14.95 -12.05
CA ASP A 15 9.81 -15.43 -10.67
C ASP A 15 10.33 -14.36 -9.70
N ASP A 16 11.01 -13.32 -10.20
CA ASP A 16 11.52 -12.22 -9.38
C ASP A 16 10.41 -11.23 -8.98
N PHE A 17 9.28 -11.23 -9.71
CA PHE A 17 8.14 -10.36 -9.41
C PHE A 17 7.34 -10.86 -8.21
N ARG A 18 7.28 -10.01 -7.17
CA ARG A 18 6.47 -10.28 -5.97
C ARG A 18 5.06 -9.69 -6.12
N LYS A 19 4.02 -10.50 -5.90
CA LYS A 19 2.63 -10.03 -5.87
C LYS A 19 2.37 -9.25 -4.57
N VAL A 20 2.10 -7.96 -4.70
CA VAL A 20 1.73 -7.07 -3.59
C VAL A 20 0.22 -6.84 -3.62
N LYS A 21 -0.43 -6.88 -2.45
CA LYS A 21 -1.84 -6.51 -2.30
C LYS A 21 -1.91 -5.00 -2.08
N PHE A 22 -2.66 -4.30 -2.91
CA PHE A 22 -2.91 -2.88 -2.75
C PHE A 22 -4.21 -2.67 -1.98
N GLU A 23 -4.13 -1.94 -0.87
CA GLU A 23 -5.32 -1.40 -0.22
C GLU A 23 -5.64 -0.04 -0.86
N GLU A 24 -6.93 0.28 -0.96
CA GLU A 24 -7.35 1.58 -1.46
C GLU A 24 -6.96 2.66 -0.45
N GLN A 25 -5.99 3.50 -0.82
CA GLN A 25 -5.47 4.56 0.04
C GLN A 25 -6.05 5.93 -0.36
N PRO A 26 -6.35 6.81 0.60
CA PRO A 26 -6.82 8.15 0.31
C PRO A 26 -5.73 8.94 -0.41
N LYS A 27 -6.12 9.70 -1.44
CA LYS A 27 -5.21 10.62 -2.13
C LYS A 27 -5.02 11.88 -1.29
N ALA A 28 -3.78 12.37 -1.23
CA ALA A 28 -3.46 13.62 -0.56
C ALA A 28 -4.05 14.83 -1.32
N GLY A 29 -4.43 15.87 -0.58
CA GLY A 29 -4.83 17.15 -1.15
C GLY A 29 -3.66 17.92 -1.77
N SER A 30 -3.94 18.88 -2.65
CA SER A 30 -2.91 19.71 -3.31
C SER A 30 -2.05 20.48 -2.30
N GLU A 31 -2.66 21.01 -1.24
CA GLU A 31 -1.97 21.77 -0.18
C GLU A 31 -1.02 20.89 0.64
N GLN A 32 -1.43 19.66 0.96
CA GLN A 32 -0.57 18.68 1.64
C GLN A 32 0.66 18.34 0.80
N VAL A 33 0.47 18.19 -0.52
CA VAL A 33 1.56 17.95 -1.47
C VAL A 33 2.52 19.15 -1.55
N GLU A 34 2.00 20.37 -1.52
CA GLU A 34 2.83 21.57 -1.54
C GLU A 34 3.69 21.70 -0.28
N LYS A 35 3.12 21.47 0.91
CA LYS A 35 3.87 21.44 2.17
C LYS A 35 4.92 20.34 2.20
N ALA A 36 4.61 19.15 1.68
CA ALA A 36 5.59 18.07 1.52
C ALA A 36 6.75 18.47 0.58
N LYS A 37 6.44 19.14 -0.54
CA LYS A 37 7.48 19.65 -1.46
C LYS A 37 8.40 20.67 -0.80
N GLU A 38 7.85 21.56 0.02
CA GLU A 38 8.65 22.53 0.78
C GLU A 38 9.61 21.82 1.74
N MET A 39 9.11 20.84 2.49
CA MET A 39 9.90 20.01 3.41
C MET A 39 11.05 19.28 2.67
N ILE A 40 10.75 18.62 1.54
CA ILE A 40 11.76 17.93 0.71
C ILE A 40 12.81 18.92 0.20
N LYS A 41 12.40 20.12 -0.24
CA LYS A 41 13.31 21.14 -0.76
C LYS A 41 14.29 21.61 0.32
N LYS A 42 13.82 21.79 1.57
CA LYS A 42 14.67 22.16 2.71
C LYS A 42 15.65 21.05 3.09
N MET A 43 15.28 19.78 2.95
CA MET A 43 16.16 18.63 3.26
C MET A 43 17.05 18.17 2.09
N LYS A 44 16.96 18.83 0.93
CA LYS A 44 17.76 18.47 -0.24
C LYS A 44 19.26 18.64 0.02
N PHE A 45 20.03 17.62 -0.33
CA PHE A 45 21.49 17.63 -0.39
C PHE A 45 21.97 16.98 -1.70
N THR A 46 23.26 17.15 -2.01
CA THR A 46 23.88 16.53 -3.19
C THR A 46 24.36 15.14 -2.80
N PHE A 47 23.76 14.10 -3.39
CA PHE A 47 24.17 12.73 -3.16
C PHE A 47 25.45 12.40 -3.95
N ASN A 48 26.42 11.79 -3.26
CA ASN A 48 27.54 11.08 -3.87
C ASN A 48 27.65 9.72 -3.17
N SER A 49 27.82 8.65 -3.94
CA SER A 49 27.99 7.28 -3.40
C SER A 49 29.26 7.13 -2.56
N GLU A 50 30.26 7.97 -2.78
CA GLU A 50 31.54 7.94 -2.06
C GLU A 50 31.44 8.55 -0.65
N ASN A 51 30.37 9.29 -0.34
CA ASN A 51 30.20 9.96 0.95
C ASN A 51 29.77 9.00 2.08
N PHE A 52 29.43 7.75 1.75
CA PHE A 52 28.88 6.80 2.71
C PHE A 52 29.71 5.52 2.69
N GLU A 53 30.46 5.31 3.78
CA GLU A 53 31.23 4.10 3.98
C GLU A 53 30.39 3.04 4.72
N ASN A 54 30.76 1.77 4.59
CA ASN A 54 30.07 0.70 5.32
C ASN A 54 30.56 0.69 6.79
N PRO A 55 29.69 1.01 7.78
CA PRO A 55 30.11 1.13 9.18
C PRO A 55 30.61 -0.19 9.76
N SER A 56 30.05 -1.32 9.32
CA SER A 56 30.47 -2.66 9.76
C SER A 56 31.88 -2.98 9.27
N LEU A 57 32.21 -2.63 8.03
CA LEU A 57 33.56 -2.82 7.49
C LEU A 57 34.56 -1.88 8.15
N GLN A 58 34.20 -0.62 8.36
CA GLN A 58 35.09 0.34 9.04
C GLN A 58 35.44 -0.11 10.45
N LYS A 59 34.42 -0.50 11.24
CA LYS A 59 34.63 -1.06 12.58
C LYS A 59 35.51 -2.30 12.56
N TYR A 60 35.29 -3.21 11.60
CA TYR A 60 36.09 -4.43 11.45
C TYR A 60 37.57 -4.11 11.21
N TRP A 61 37.89 -3.23 10.27
CA TRP A 61 39.29 -2.89 9.95
C TRP A 61 39.97 -2.09 11.06
N ARG A 62 39.25 -1.19 11.75
CA ARG A 62 39.79 -0.48 12.91
C ARG A 62 40.12 -1.40 14.08
N ASN A 63 39.32 -2.44 14.30
CA ASN A 63 39.66 -3.46 15.30
C ASN A 63 40.93 -4.22 14.92
N ILE A 64 41.09 -4.61 13.66
CA ILE A 64 42.30 -5.31 13.20
C ILE A 64 43.54 -4.41 13.34
N GLU A 65 43.43 -3.14 12.95
CA GLU A 65 44.52 -2.18 13.09
C GLU A 65 44.91 -1.97 14.56
N ALA A 66 43.93 -1.86 15.46
CA ALA A 66 44.19 -1.75 16.89
C ALA A 66 44.92 -2.97 17.44
N LEU A 67 44.52 -4.18 17.02
CA LEU A 67 45.20 -5.43 17.38
C LEU A 67 46.62 -5.50 16.80
N ALA A 68 46.83 -5.04 15.57
CA ALA A 68 48.14 -5.07 14.93
C ALA A 68 49.14 -4.07 15.51
N LEU A 69 48.64 -2.97 16.08
CA LEU A 69 49.43 -1.90 16.71
C LEU A 69 49.47 -1.99 18.24
N ASP A 70 49.00 -3.10 18.83
CA ASP A 70 48.89 -3.31 20.28
C ASP A 70 48.21 -2.15 21.03
N ARG A 71 47.19 -1.54 20.42
CA ARG A 71 46.37 -0.49 21.05
C ARG A 71 45.34 -1.12 21.99
N THR A 72 45.07 -0.46 23.11
CA THR A 72 44.08 -0.91 24.11
C THR A 72 42.64 -0.83 23.61
N ALA A 73 42.34 0.07 22.68
CA ALA A 73 41.02 0.22 22.08
C ALA A 73 41.13 0.65 20.60
N PRO A 74 40.16 0.25 19.76
CA PRO A 74 40.02 0.77 18.41
C PRO A 74 39.57 2.23 18.43
N GLU A 75 39.95 2.97 17.38
CA GLU A 75 39.44 4.32 17.15
C GLU A 75 37.94 4.29 16.82
N GLU A 76 37.19 5.22 17.39
CA GLU A 76 35.77 5.35 17.09
C GLU A 76 35.57 5.88 15.67
N VAL A 77 34.74 5.19 14.89
CA VAL A 77 34.37 5.61 13.54
C VAL A 77 32.99 6.23 13.59
N GLU A 78 32.87 7.44 13.05
CA GLU A 78 31.59 8.10 12.87
C GLU A 78 30.76 7.41 11.79
N ASP A 79 29.50 7.11 12.10
CA ASP A 79 28.58 6.47 11.17
C ASP A 79 27.84 7.52 10.33
N PHE A 80 28.35 7.78 9.13
CA PHE A 80 27.73 8.70 8.18
C PHE A 80 26.42 8.20 7.57
N THR A 81 25.99 6.96 7.85
CA THR A 81 24.69 6.42 7.41
C THR A 81 23.54 6.86 8.31
N LEU A 82 23.83 7.36 9.51
CA LEU A 82 22.84 7.91 10.42
C LEU A 82 22.43 9.33 9.98
N PRO A 83 21.13 9.67 10.02
CA PRO A 83 20.67 11.03 9.74
C PRO A 83 21.21 12.04 10.77
N ASP A 84 21.62 13.20 10.30
CA ASP A 84 21.97 14.35 11.14
C ASP A 84 20.68 15.09 11.55
N ASP A 85 20.07 14.60 12.63
CA ASP A 85 18.80 15.09 13.15
C ASP A 85 18.87 16.58 13.53
N GLU A 86 19.97 17.03 14.13
CA GLU A 86 20.13 18.42 14.55
C GLU A 86 20.10 19.38 13.36
N ARG A 87 20.85 19.05 12.31
CA ARG A 87 20.90 19.86 11.09
C ARG A 87 19.58 19.81 10.33
N MET A 88 18.93 18.64 10.31
CA MET A 88 17.61 18.49 9.71
C MET A 88 16.56 19.36 10.42
N LEU A 89 16.49 19.29 11.75
CA LEU A 89 15.58 20.10 12.56
C LEU A 89 15.85 21.59 12.41
N LYS A 90 17.12 22.01 12.41
CA LYS A 90 17.51 23.40 12.21
C LYS A 90 17.09 23.95 10.84
N ARG A 91 17.12 23.12 9.80
CA ARG A 91 16.84 23.55 8.41
C ARG A 91 15.38 23.41 8.02
N ALA A 92 14.72 22.35 8.48
CA ALA A 92 13.40 21.93 8.03
C ALA A 92 12.37 21.78 9.15
N GLY A 93 12.72 22.04 10.42
CA GLY A 93 11.83 21.84 11.58
C GLY A 93 10.46 22.47 11.40
N GLU A 94 10.40 23.76 11.05
CA GLU A 94 9.13 24.46 10.80
C GLU A 94 8.32 23.84 9.65
N ALA A 95 8.97 23.40 8.58
CA ALA A 95 8.27 22.77 7.45
C ALA A 95 7.76 21.36 7.81
N ILE A 96 8.50 20.64 8.67
CA ILE A 96 8.10 19.34 9.20
C ILE A 96 6.86 19.50 10.08
N ASP A 97 6.86 20.49 10.98
CA ASP A 97 5.74 20.71 11.91
C ASP A 97 4.49 21.21 11.17
N ASN A 98 4.63 22.15 10.24
CA ASN A 98 3.54 22.56 9.36
C ASN A 98 2.94 21.39 8.54
N PHE A 99 3.77 20.45 8.10
CA PHE A 99 3.30 19.26 7.40
C PHE A 99 2.58 18.30 8.35
N LYS A 100 3.09 18.11 9.57
CA LYS A 100 2.43 17.28 10.60
C LYS A 100 1.04 17.81 10.93
N ASP A 101 0.90 19.11 11.17
CA ASP A 101 -0.37 19.75 11.52
C ASP A 101 -1.43 19.59 10.42
N MET A 102 -1.02 19.55 9.16
CA MET A 102 -1.91 19.41 8.01
C MET A 102 -2.34 17.96 7.72
N VAL A 103 -1.57 16.98 8.18
CA VAL A 103 -1.78 15.56 7.85
C VAL A 103 -2.31 14.77 9.04
N PHE A 104 -1.82 15.04 10.24
CA PHE A 104 -2.16 14.29 11.44
C PHE A 104 -3.25 15.00 12.25
N PRO A 105 -4.40 14.34 12.49
CA PRO A 105 -5.42 14.89 13.38
C PRO A 105 -4.90 15.07 14.81
N SER A 106 -5.53 15.97 15.57
CA SER A 106 -5.23 16.17 16.99
C SER A 106 -5.42 14.87 17.79
N GLY A 107 -4.40 14.47 18.55
CA GLY A 107 -4.40 13.21 19.30
C GLY A 107 -4.01 11.96 18.49
N TYR A 108 -3.51 12.12 17.26
CA TYR A 108 -2.93 11.02 16.50
C TYR A 108 -1.60 10.58 17.11
N GLU A 109 -1.54 9.33 17.56
CA GLU A 109 -0.29 8.67 17.97
C GLU A 109 0.25 7.81 16.82
N PRO A 110 1.41 8.17 16.24
CA PRO A 110 2.04 7.36 15.21
C PRO A 110 2.34 5.94 15.75
N GLY A 111 1.80 4.91 15.10
CA GLY A 111 2.02 3.51 15.50
C GLY A 111 1.04 2.98 16.55
N ALA A 112 0.07 3.77 17.02
CA ALA A 112 -1.04 3.25 17.80
C ALA A 112 -1.84 2.27 16.92
N LYS A 113 -1.77 0.97 17.25
CA LYS A 113 -2.66 -0.03 16.64
C LYS A 113 -4.08 0.43 16.86
N LYS A 114 -4.76 0.80 15.77
CA LYS A 114 -6.20 1.11 15.75
C LYS A 114 -6.91 -0.02 16.49
N ARG A 115 -7.33 0.22 17.74
CA ARG A 115 -8.17 -0.73 18.47
C ARG A 115 -9.38 -0.93 17.57
N LYS A 116 -9.58 -2.14 17.04
CA LYS A 116 -10.85 -2.50 16.41
C LYS A 116 -11.90 -2.11 17.42
N ALA A 117 -12.74 -1.13 17.06
CA ALA A 117 -13.86 -0.74 17.89
C ALA A 117 -14.62 -2.03 18.21
N GLY A 118 -14.60 -2.41 19.48
CA GLY A 118 -15.35 -3.55 19.96
C GLY A 118 -16.81 -3.28 19.64
N GLY A 119 -17.38 -4.08 18.74
CA GLY A 119 -18.81 -4.11 18.53
C GLY A 119 -19.46 -4.48 19.85
N ALA A 120 -19.95 -3.48 20.56
CA ALA A 120 -20.89 -3.67 21.64
C ALA A 120 -22.21 -4.12 20.98
N THR A 121 -22.60 -5.37 21.23
CA THR A 121 -23.91 -5.80 21.75
C THR A 121 -24.27 -7.22 21.28
N GLY A 122 -24.64 -8.05 22.26
CA GLY A 122 -25.91 -8.77 22.20
C GLY A 122 -26.02 -10.02 21.31
N ASN A 123 -26.00 -11.15 21.99
CA ASN A 123 -26.83 -12.34 21.76
C ASN A 123 -26.65 -13.22 20.50
N ALA A 124 -26.44 -14.49 20.84
CA ALA A 124 -26.67 -15.68 20.03
C ALA A 124 -27.94 -15.60 19.16
N ALA A 125 -27.77 -15.76 17.85
CA ALA A 125 -28.73 -16.45 16.99
C ALA A 125 -28.02 -16.99 15.76
N ALA A 126 -28.01 -18.32 15.67
CA ALA A 126 -27.36 -19.10 14.64
C ALA A 126 -28.07 -19.00 13.27
N LYS A 127 -27.29 -19.25 12.21
CA LYS A 127 -27.71 -19.86 10.94
C LYS A 127 -28.86 -19.17 10.18
N LYS A 128 -28.57 -18.13 9.39
CA LYS A 128 -29.26 -17.82 8.10
C LYS A 128 -28.67 -16.61 7.36
N ALA A 129 -27.35 -16.54 7.16
CA ALA A 129 -26.75 -15.37 6.51
C ALA A 129 -25.51 -15.70 5.66
N LYS A 130 -25.52 -16.82 4.92
CA LYS A 130 -24.38 -17.19 4.05
C LYS A 130 -24.66 -17.13 2.55
N THR A 131 -25.88 -16.77 2.15
CA THR A 131 -26.28 -16.69 0.73
C THR A 131 -26.47 -15.27 0.21
N ALA A 132 -26.78 -14.29 1.07
CA ALA A 132 -27.03 -12.91 0.66
C ALA A 132 -25.75 -12.11 0.33
N ASP A 133 -24.58 -12.58 0.77
CA ASP A 133 -23.32 -11.83 0.65
C ASP A 133 -22.60 -12.06 -0.69
N ALA A 134 -22.99 -13.09 -1.44
CA ALA A 134 -22.40 -13.39 -2.74
C ALA A 134 -23.03 -12.59 -3.91
N SER A 135 -24.21 -12.00 -3.73
CA SER A 135 -24.92 -11.21 -4.74
C SER A 135 -24.66 -9.69 -4.62
N ALA A 136 -24.00 -9.25 -3.55
CA ALA A 136 -23.65 -7.84 -3.33
C ALA A 136 -22.40 -7.40 -4.12
N SER A 137 -21.47 -8.33 -4.39
CA SER A 137 -20.16 -8.03 -5.00
C SER A 137 -20.03 -8.40 -6.47
N ILE A 138 -21.09 -8.89 -7.12
CA ILE A 138 -21.07 -9.25 -8.55
C ILE A 138 -21.62 -8.07 -9.34
N ASP A 139 -20.76 -7.48 -10.17
CA ASP A 139 -21.12 -6.48 -11.18
C ASP A 139 -21.87 -7.19 -12.31
N VAL A 140 -23.19 -7.25 -12.17
CA VAL A 140 -24.10 -8.03 -13.04
C VAL A 140 -23.92 -7.68 -14.51
N LYS A 141 -23.62 -6.41 -14.81
CA LYS A 141 -23.42 -5.92 -16.18
C LYS A 141 -22.19 -6.56 -16.84
N LYS A 142 -21.07 -6.67 -16.13
CA LYS A 142 -19.85 -7.29 -16.67
C LYS A 142 -20.01 -8.79 -16.89
N GLU A 143 -20.69 -9.46 -15.97
CA GLU A 143 -20.89 -10.91 -16.09
C GLU A 143 -21.89 -11.27 -17.20
N ALA A 144 -22.81 -10.35 -17.53
CA ALA A 144 -23.69 -10.41 -18.70
C ALA A 144 -22.91 -10.20 -20.00
N GLU A 145 -22.13 -9.12 -20.11
CA GLU A 145 -21.24 -8.82 -21.26
C GLU A 145 -20.24 -9.94 -21.55
N GLU A 146 -19.75 -10.63 -20.51
CA GLU A 146 -18.78 -11.72 -20.64
C GLU A 146 -19.44 -13.11 -20.79
N GLY A 147 -20.77 -13.19 -20.91
CA GLY A 147 -21.52 -14.43 -21.19
C GLY A 147 -21.43 -15.49 -20.08
N ARG A 148 -21.08 -15.08 -18.86
CA ARG A 148 -20.81 -16.00 -17.73
C ARG A 148 -21.99 -16.21 -16.79
N LEU A 149 -23.14 -15.59 -17.05
CA LEU A 149 -24.39 -15.79 -16.31
C LEU A 149 -24.82 -17.27 -16.24
N GLY A 150 -24.44 -18.09 -17.22
CA GLY A 150 -24.65 -19.54 -17.22
C GLY A 150 -23.93 -20.30 -16.10
N LYS A 151 -22.89 -19.74 -15.49
CA LYS A 151 -22.16 -20.35 -14.36
C LYS A 151 -22.79 -20.04 -13.01
N LEU A 152 -23.69 -19.05 -12.95
CA LEU A 152 -24.39 -18.68 -11.71
C LEU A 152 -25.49 -19.69 -11.38
N THR A 153 -25.79 -19.83 -10.09
CA THR A 153 -26.90 -20.68 -9.64
C THR A 153 -28.22 -19.94 -9.81
N VAL A 154 -29.32 -20.69 -9.99
CA VAL A 154 -30.67 -20.12 -10.14
C VAL A 154 -31.06 -19.23 -8.96
N ALA A 155 -30.56 -19.52 -7.76
CA ALA A 155 -30.78 -18.69 -6.57
C ALA A 155 -30.15 -17.30 -6.70
N VAL A 156 -28.92 -17.21 -7.21
CA VAL A 156 -28.21 -15.93 -7.44
C VAL A 156 -28.88 -15.14 -8.56
N LEU A 157 -29.29 -15.80 -9.65
CA LEU A 157 -29.99 -15.15 -10.76
C LEU A 157 -31.34 -14.56 -10.31
N LYS A 158 -32.10 -15.25 -9.44
CA LYS A 158 -33.34 -14.72 -8.86
C LYS A 158 -33.11 -13.52 -7.95
N GLU A 159 -32.02 -13.51 -7.18
CA GLU A 159 -31.66 -12.34 -6.36
C GLU A 159 -31.28 -11.14 -7.22
N ILE A 160 -30.55 -11.36 -8.33
CA ILE A 160 -30.19 -10.32 -9.30
C ILE A 160 -31.44 -9.71 -9.95
N VAL A 161 -32.36 -10.54 -10.47
CA VAL A 161 -33.62 -10.09 -11.05
C VAL A 161 -34.45 -9.27 -10.06
N LYS A 162 -34.45 -9.67 -8.77
CA LYS A 162 -35.13 -8.93 -7.70
C LYS A 162 -34.45 -7.61 -7.36
N LYS A 163 -33.11 -7.56 -7.39
CA LYS A 163 -32.30 -6.37 -7.10
C LYS A 163 -32.42 -5.32 -8.20
N GLU A 164 -32.34 -5.75 -9.46
CA GLU A 164 -32.43 -4.90 -10.66
C GLU A 164 -33.88 -4.62 -11.08
N LYS A 165 -34.89 -5.15 -10.35
CA LYS A 165 -36.33 -5.00 -10.63
C LYS A 165 -36.74 -5.44 -12.04
N ILE A 166 -36.10 -6.47 -12.56
CA ILE A 166 -36.39 -7.02 -13.90
C ILE A 166 -37.63 -7.91 -13.80
N THR A 167 -38.55 -7.78 -14.76
CA THR A 167 -39.72 -8.68 -14.87
C THR A 167 -39.33 -9.93 -15.64
N ALA A 168 -39.01 -11.02 -14.92
CA ALA A 168 -38.74 -12.31 -15.56
C ALA A 168 -40.05 -13.07 -15.85
N SER A 169 -40.21 -13.54 -17.09
CA SER A 169 -41.40 -14.29 -17.56
C SER A 169 -41.41 -15.76 -17.08
N GLY A 170 -40.27 -16.28 -16.59
CA GLY A 170 -40.10 -17.69 -16.27
C GLY A 170 -39.25 -17.97 -15.02
N THR A 171 -39.36 -19.21 -14.51
CA THR A 171 -38.58 -19.70 -13.35
C THR A 171 -37.38 -20.54 -13.74
N LYS A 172 -37.20 -20.82 -15.04
CA LYS A 172 -36.09 -21.61 -15.56
C LYS A 172 -34.83 -20.75 -15.64
N LYS A 173 -33.68 -21.42 -15.58
CA LYS A 173 -32.37 -20.76 -15.59
C LYS A 173 -32.13 -19.96 -16.88
N ALA A 174 -32.56 -20.49 -18.03
CA ALA A 174 -32.45 -19.82 -19.33
C ALA A 174 -33.27 -18.52 -19.35
N ASP A 175 -34.55 -18.59 -19.01
CA ASP A 175 -35.46 -17.44 -18.97
C ASP A 175 -34.96 -16.29 -18.06
N LEU A 176 -34.27 -16.62 -16.96
CA LEU A 176 -33.67 -15.62 -16.06
C LEU A 176 -32.40 -14.99 -16.65
N ILE A 177 -31.62 -15.74 -17.43
CA ILE A 177 -30.44 -15.23 -18.13
C ILE A 177 -30.87 -14.32 -19.28
N ASP A 178 -31.85 -14.75 -20.07
CA ASP A 178 -32.38 -13.99 -21.19
C ASP A 178 -32.99 -12.66 -20.72
N ALA A 179 -33.77 -12.67 -19.63
CA ALA A 179 -34.32 -11.44 -19.05
C ALA A 179 -33.25 -10.47 -18.52
N ILE A 180 -32.11 -10.98 -18.03
CA ILE A 180 -30.98 -10.14 -17.60
C ILE A 180 -30.25 -9.57 -18.82
N ASN A 181 -29.99 -10.39 -19.84
CA ASN A 181 -29.36 -9.98 -21.09
C ASN A 181 -30.18 -8.92 -21.82
N ASP A 182 -31.50 -9.11 -21.94
CA ASP A 182 -32.43 -8.14 -22.53
C ASP A 182 -32.42 -6.79 -21.80
N HIS A 183 -32.32 -6.81 -20.45
CA HIS A 183 -32.27 -5.59 -19.65
C HIS A 183 -30.97 -4.81 -19.82
N PHE A 184 -29.84 -5.50 -20.00
CA PHE A 184 -28.53 -4.89 -20.21
C PHE A 184 -28.16 -4.69 -21.69
N GLY A 185 -28.98 -5.18 -22.62
CA GLY A 185 -28.79 -5.04 -24.07
C GLY A 185 -27.63 -5.86 -24.62
N VAL A 186 -27.36 -7.03 -24.03
CA VAL A 186 -26.26 -7.94 -24.39
C VAL A 186 -26.80 -9.20 -25.05
#